data_AF-A0A7C2FGY5-F1
#
_entry.id   AF-A0A7C2FGY5-F1
#
_cell.length_a   1.000
_cell.length_b   1.000
_cell.length_c   1.000
_cell.angle_alpha   90.00
_cell.angle_beta   90.00
_cell.angle_gamma   90.00
#
_symmetry.space_group_name_H-M   'P 1'
#
loop_
_entity.id
_entity.type
_entity.pdbx_description
1 polymer ?
#
loop_
_entity_poly.entity_id
_entity_poly.type
_entity_poly.pdbx_seq_one_letter_code
_entity_poly.pdbx_strand_id
1 'polypeptide(L)'
;MKKTFGTHQEVCHVWISQSQPTGKAGYFRFSGKVLYCNGRPLARIYGEKTILINPNIVEDCWMSEKIYKAIPKGYKTFEVPAISPLNHQKNKSSFLKDIRRSFKDFWPARENKKNCQWHSNIRINELRAYVRHFNLKMPSLKGLSLNTVRAKDDLKQFYQKRSDKVYDQAHLANKRLDYILTENANLEQDWINGKTDLTSIQDPLVGDIRPFIGVRLRKVGKQIETTLGAFVPIRKAKLLYNAIKAGKGVAGFKIGYYTVDSMNGALKIGCHDIPRKEIDRLALSLGW
;
A
#
# COMPACT_ATOMS: atom_id res chain seq x y z
N MET A 1 -2.20 0.62 28.27
CA MET A 1 -2.11 0.98 26.83
C MET A 1 -1.16 2.17 26.68
N LYS A 2 -0.24 2.13 25.70
CA LYS A 2 0.66 3.25 25.42
C LYS A 2 -0.14 4.35 24.72
N LYS A 3 -0.20 5.54 25.31
CA LYS A 3 -0.93 6.69 24.72
C LYS A 3 -0.07 7.42 23.68
N THR A 4 1.24 7.52 23.92
CA THR A 4 2.20 8.25 23.08
C THR A 4 3.24 7.29 22.51
N PHE A 5 3.29 7.15 21.19
CA PHE A 5 4.20 6.34 20.38
C PHE A 5 5.49 7.10 20.05
N GLY A 6 6.56 6.36 19.75
CA GLY A 6 7.87 6.94 19.44
C GLY A 6 7.95 7.47 18.00
N THR A 7 7.16 6.91 17.08
CA THR A 7 7.15 7.35 15.67
C THR A 7 5.73 7.46 15.11
N HIS A 8 5.54 8.27 14.07
CA HIS A 8 4.27 8.33 13.32
C HIS A 8 3.96 6.98 12.63
N GLN A 9 4.98 6.21 12.25
CA GLN A 9 4.81 4.89 11.62
C GLN A 9 4.17 3.89 12.60
N GLU A 10 4.58 3.88 13.87
CA GLU A 10 3.92 3.06 14.90
C GLU A 10 2.43 3.41 15.03
N VAL A 11 2.11 4.71 15.00
CA VAL A 11 0.72 5.17 15.10
C VAL A 11 -0.12 4.61 13.95
N CYS A 12 0.40 4.60 12.71
CA CYS A 12 -0.28 3.99 11.56
C CYS A 12 -0.52 2.49 11.74
N HIS A 13 0.49 1.75 12.19
CA HIS A 13 0.41 0.29 12.39
C HIS A 13 -0.56 -0.11 13.51
N VAL A 14 -0.57 0.65 14.60
CA VAL A 14 -1.50 0.44 15.71
C VAL A 14 -2.93 0.84 15.30
N TRP A 15 -3.08 1.94 14.56
CA TRP A 15 -4.35 2.35 14.00
C TRP A 15 -4.91 1.28 13.05
N ILE A 16 -4.14 0.79 12.07
CA ILE A 16 -4.68 -0.14 11.08
C ILE A 16 -5.04 -1.50 11.68
N SER A 17 -4.27 -1.98 12.64
CA SER A 17 -4.56 -3.22 13.38
C SER A 17 -5.72 -3.07 14.37
N GLN A 18 -6.15 -1.83 14.65
CA GLN A 18 -7.18 -1.51 15.66
C GLN A 18 -6.91 -2.18 17.02
N SER A 19 -5.64 -2.38 17.38
CA SER A 19 -5.24 -3.10 18.60
C SER A 19 -5.52 -2.33 19.90
N GLN A 20 -5.78 -1.02 19.78
CA GLN A 20 -6.27 -0.16 20.86
C GLN A 20 -7.11 0.98 20.28
N PRO A 21 -7.97 1.65 21.06
CA PRO A 21 -8.92 2.64 20.54
C PRO A 21 -8.32 4.02 20.27
N THR A 22 -7.15 4.36 20.82
CA THR A 22 -6.55 5.70 20.66
C THR A 22 -5.03 5.63 20.70
N GLY A 23 -4.34 6.57 20.05
CA GLY A 23 -2.88 6.67 20.08
C GLY A 23 -2.36 7.94 19.43
N LYS A 24 -1.18 8.44 19.84
CA LYS A 24 -0.57 9.63 19.23
C LYS A 24 0.95 9.56 19.15
N ALA A 25 1.56 10.32 18.25
CA ALA A 25 2.96 10.71 18.24
C ALA A 25 3.01 12.13 17.63
N GLY A 26 3.46 13.12 18.40
CA GLY A 26 3.40 14.53 17.99
C GLY A 26 1.98 14.99 17.61
N TYR A 27 1.86 15.62 16.44
CA TYR A 27 0.59 16.08 15.85
C TYR A 27 -0.22 14.98 15.14
N PHE A 28 0.32 13.76 15.09
CA PHE A 28 -0.28 12.62 14.42
C PHE A 28 -0.96 11.71 15.44
N ARG A 29 -2.25 11.42 15.25
CA ARG A 29 -3.03 10.64 16.24
C ARG A 29 -4.15 9.86 15.58
N PHE A 30 -4.64 8.81 16.23
CA PHE A 30 -5.91 8.19 15.86
C PHE A 30 -6.87 8.14 17.04
N SER A 31 -8.16 8.13 16.71
CA SER A 31 -9.26 7.86 17.62
C SER A 31 -10.25 6.94 16.92
N GLY A 32 -10.40 5.73 17.45
CA GLY A 32 -11.07 4.60 16.84
C GLY A 32 -10.57 4.36 15.41
N LYS A 33 -11.51 4.43 14.47
CA LYS A 33 -11.26 4.18 13.04
C LYS A 33 -10.67 5.37 12.28
N VAL A 34 -10.49 6.54 12.91
CA VAL A 34 -10.05 7.76 12.21
C VAL A 34 -8.64 8.15 12.61
N LEU A 35 -7.79 8.36 11.62
CA LEU A 35 -6.44 8.91 11.73
C LEU A 35 -6.48 10.42 11.46
N TYR A 36 -5.70 11.17 12.22
CA TYR A 36 -5.64 12.63 12.20
C TYR A 36 -4.20 13.11 12.09
N CYS A 37 -4.02 14.21 11.37
CA CYS A 37 -2.78 14.99 11.34
C CYS A 37 -3.11 16.47 11.59
N ASN A 38 -2.45 17.11 12.56
CA ASN A 38 -2.72 18.50 12.93
C ASN A 38 -4.21 18.74 13.25
N GLY A 39 -4.84 17.77 13.93
CA GLY A 39 -6.27 17.81 14.27
C GLY A 39 -7.23 17.55 13.11
N ARG A 40 -6.76 17.50 11.86
CA ARG A 40 -7.58 17.28 10.66
C ARG A 40 -7.73 15.78 10.35
N PRO A 41 -8.95 15.28 10.04
CA PRO A 41 -9.14 13.89 9.64
C PRO A 41 -8.42 13.56 8.34
N LEU A 42 -7.49 12.61 8.42
CA LEU A 42 -6.56 12.25 7.35
C LEU A 42 -6.96 10.96 6.63
N ALA A 43 -7.29 9.92 7.41
CA ALA A 43 -7.68 8.63 6.87
C ALA A 43 -8.68 7.95 7.79
N ARG A 44 -9.47 7.02 7.24
CA ARG A 44 -10.51 6.29 7.98
C ARG A 44 -10.62 4.85 7.52
N ILE A 45 -10.69 3.94 8.48
CA ILE A 45 -11.10 2.55 8.24
C ILE A 45 -12.62 2.51 8.10
N TYR A 46 -13.10 2.00 6.98
CA TYR A 46 -14.51 1.81 6.65
C TYR A 46 -14.78 0.30 6.47
N GLY A 47 -15.78 -0.22 7.17
CA GLY A 47 -16.03 -1.67 7.21
C GLY A 47 -14.82 -2.44 7.75
N GLU A 48 -14.53 -3.60 7.14
CA GLU A 48 -13.45 -4.50 7.55
C GLU A 48 -12.15 -4.30 6.78
N LYS A 49 -12.21 -4.10 5.47
CA LYS A 49 -11.03 -4.07 4.58
C LYS A 49 -11.04 -2.89 3.62
N THR A 50 -11.58 -1.75 4.03
CA THR A 50 -11.61 -0.54 3.20
C THR A 50 -11.09 0.66 3.94
N ILE A 51 -10.30 1.48 3.25
CA ILE A 51 -9.68 2.67 3.80
C ILE A 51 -9.98 3.85 2.89
N LEU A 52 -10.49 4.91 3.49
CA LEU A 52 -10.67 6.20 2.84
C LEU A 52 -9.52 7.12 3.26
N ILE A 53 -8.84 7.72 2.30
CA ILE A 53 -7.67 8.58 2.53
C ILE A 53 -7.98 9.95 1.94
N ASN A 54 -7.72 11.03 2.68
CA ASN A 54 -7.90 12.39 2.18
C ASN A 54 -6.60 12.89 1.53
N PRO A 55 -6.48 12.90 0.19
CA PRO A 55 -5.21 13.21 -0.48
C PRO A 55 -4.71 14.62 -0.12
N ASN A 56 -5.61 15.60 -0.01
CA ASN A 56 -5.27 16.98 0.31
C ASN A 56 -4.55 17.12 1.68
N ILE A 57 -4.96 16.34 2.68
CA ILE A 57 -4.35 16.41 4.02
C ILE A 57 -3.08 15.55 4.07
N VAL A 58 -3.04 14.46 3.30
CA VAL A 58 -1.86 13.60 3.19
C VAL A 58 -0.68 14.34 2.58
N GLU A 59 -0.93 15.11 1.51
CA GLU A 59 0.07 15.95 0.85
C GLU A 59 0.59 17.03 1.81
N ASP A 60 -0.31 17.78 2.46
CA ASP A 60 0.05 18.78 3.47
C ASP A 60 0.93 18.22 4.60
N CYS A 61 0.67 16.98 5.00
CA CYS A 61 1.32 16.36 6.15
C CYS A 61 2.55 15.52 5.79
N TRP A 62 2.83 15.27 4.50
CA TRP A 62 3.95 14.40 4.07
C TRP A 62 3.90 13.00 4.70
N MET A 63 2.69 12.46 4.92
CA MET A 63 2.46 11.18 5.62
C MET A 63 2.00 10.04 4.71
N SER A 64 1.94 10.26 3.40
CA SER A 64 1.44 9.29 2.40
C SER A 64 2.13 7.94 2.56
N GLU A 65 3.46 7.97 2.48
CA GLU A 65 4.30 6.78 2.54
C GLU A 65 4.07 5.97 3.82
N LYS A 66 3.95 6.64 4.97
CA LYS A 66 3.81 6.00 6.28
C LYS A 66 2.48 5.29 6.42
N ILE A 67 1.41 5.92 5.94
CA ILE A 67 0.08 5.33 5.89
C ILE A 67 0.10 4.14 4.95
N TYR A 68 0.58 4.31 3.72
CA TYR A 68 0.58 3.25 2.71
C TYR A 68 1.47 2.06 3.10
N LYS A 69 2.55 2.25 3.87
CA LYS A 69 3.38 1.16 4.42
C LYS A 69 2.66 0.34 5.50
N ALA A 70 1.70 0.93 6.21
CA ALA A 70 0.93 0.22 7.24
C ALA A 70 -0.26 -0.57 6.68
N ILE A 71 -0.76 -0.24 5.49
CA ILE A 71 -1.94 -0.88 4.90
C ILE A 71 -1.62 -2.32 4.47
N PRO A 72 -2.30 -3.35 5.02
CA PRO A 72 -2.06 -4.73 4.64
C PRO A 72 -2.44 -5.00 3.18
N LYS A 73 -1.78 -6.00 2.57
CA LYS A 73 -2.20 -6.52 1.25
C LYS A 73 -3.66 -6.98 1.30
N GLY A 74 -4.42 -6.63 0.27
CA GLY A 74 -5.85 -6.98 0.16
C GLY A 74 -6.83 -5.98 0.76
N TYR A 75 -6.36 -4.91 1.42
CA TYR A 75 -7.22 -3.77 1.75
C TYR A 75 -7.51 -2.95 0.49
N LYS A 76 -8.75 -2.50 0.35
CA LYS A 76 -9.14 -1.58 -0.72
C LYS A 76 -8.98 -0.14 -0.24
N THR A 77 -8.23 0.67 -0.99
CA THR A 77 -8.01 2.07 -0.69
C THR A 77 -8.76 2.96 -1.67
N PHE A 78 -9.29 4.09 -1.18
CA PHE A 78 -9.86 5.14 -2.00
C PHE A 78 -9.37 6.49 -1.52
N GLU A 79 -8.78 7.27 -2.42
CA GLU A 79 -8.43 8.66 -2.17
C GLU A 79 -9.66 9.54 -2.43
N VAL A 80 -10.20 10.13 -1.36
CA VAL A 80 -11.41 10.92 -1.41
C VAL A 80 -11.34 12.10 -0.43
N PRO A 81 -11.81 13.31 -0.81
CA PRO A 81 -11.71 14.49 0.04
C PRO A 81 -12.61 14.42 1.28
N ALA A 82 -13.64 13.58 1.27
CA ALA A 82 -14.51 13.37 2.41
C ALA A 82 -14.46 11.91 2.87
N ILE A 83 -13.65 11.66 3.90
CA ILE A 83 -13.50 10.32 4.50
C ILE A 83 -14.63 9.96 5.49
N SER A 84 -15.64 10.81 5.64
CA SER A 84 -16.80 10.53 6.48
C SER A 84 -17.75 9.56 5.76
N PRO A 85 -18.29 8.54 6.45
CA PRO A 85 -19.14 7.50 5.87
C PRO A 85 -20.43 8.00 5.19
N LEU A 86 -20.85 9.25 5.45
CA LEU A 86 -22.09 9.83 4.91
C LEU A 86 -21.87 10.76 3.71
N ASN A 87 -20.63 11.00 3.28
CA ASN A 87 -20.30 12.05 2.31
C ASN A 87 -20.03 11.54 0.88
N HIS A 88 -20.64 10.42 0.50
CA HIS A 88 -20.47 9.83 -0.83
C HIS A 88 -20.82 10.79 -1.98
N GLN A 89 -21.79 11.70 -1.81
CA GLN A 89 -22.11 12.70 -2.82
C GLN A 89 -20.96 13.67 -3.07
N LYS A 90 -20.33 14.18 -2.00
CA LYS A 90 -19.15 15.05 -2.10
C LYS A 90 -18.00 14.35 -2.81
N ASN A 91 -17.78 13.06 -2.52
CA ASN A 91 -16.74 12.27 -3.17
C ASN A 91 -17.03 12.04 -4.65
N LYS A 92 -18.27 11.68 -5.01
CA LYS A 92 -18.69 11.58 -6.43
C LYS A 92 -18.48 12.89 -7.18
N SER A 93 -18.87 14.02 -6.57
CA SER A 93 -18.67 15.35 -7.17
C SER A 93 -17.19 15.68 -7.36
N SER A 94 -16.33 15.27 -6.42
CA SER A 94 -14.87 15.41 -6.55
C SER A 94 -14.35 14.62 -7.75
N PHE A 95 -14.67 13.33 -7.84
CA PHE A 95 -14.26 12.50 -8.98
C PHE A 95 -14.70 13.12 -10.32
N LEU A 96 -15.95 13.62 -10.41
CA LEU A 96 -16.43 14.28 -11.62
C LEU A 96 -15.67 15.57 -11.94
N LYS A 97 -15.31 16.35 -10.92
CA LYS A 97 -14.48 17.56 -11.08
C LYS A 97 -13.09 17.20 -11.60
N ASP A 98 -12.47 16.17 -11.04
CA ASP A 98 -11.13 15.71 -11.43
C ASP A 98 -11.14 15.14 -12.85
N ILE A 99 -12.15 14.34 -13.21
CA ILE A 99 -12.36 13.86 -14.58
C ILE A 99 -12.50 15.04 -15.55
N ARG A 100 -13.35 16.03 -15.24
CA ARG A 100 -13.51 17.24 -16.07
C ARG A 100 -12.21 18.01 -16.25
N ARG A 101 -11.42 18.15 -15.18
CA ARG A 101 -10.11 18.81 -15.23
C ARG A 101 -9.17 18.06 -16.18
N SER A 102 -9.07 16.73 -16.04
CA SER A 102 -8.25 15.91 -16.93
C SER A 102 -8.66 16.02 -18.41
N PHE A 103 -9.96 16.14 -18.69
CA PHE A 103 -10.45 16.39 -20.06
C PHE A 103 -10.15 17.80 -20.57
N LYS A 104 -10.23 18.82 -19.70
CA LYS A 104 -9.86 20.20 -20.06
C LYS A 104 -8.38 20.30 -20.43
N ASP A 105 -7.52 19.57 -19.73
CA ASP A 105 -6.09 19.52 -20.03
C ASP A 105 -5.78 18.66 -21.27
N PHE A 106 -6.62 17.65 -21.57
CA PHE A 106 -6.53 16.81 -22.78
C PHE A 106 -6.82 17.58 -24.07
N TRP A 107 -7.90 18.38 -24.10
CA TRP A 107 -8.40 19.01 -25.34
C TRP A 107 -7.36 19.87 -26.10
N PRO A 108 -6.54 20.71 -25.43
CA PRO A 108 -5.51 21.50 -26.12
C PRO A 108 -4.19 20.74 -26.36
N ALA A 109 -3.97 19.58 -25.72
CA ALA A 109 -2.68 18.88 -25.82
C ALA A 109 -2.45 18.38 -27.25
N ARG A 110 -1.44 18.93 -27.95
CA ARG A 110 -1.09 18.49 -29.32
C ARG A 110 -0.22 17.23 -29.33
N GLU A 111 0.73 17.12 -28.42
CA GLU A 111 1.72 16.02 -28.40
C GLU A 111 1.41 14.92 -27.38
N ASN A 112 0.69 15.23 -26.28
CA ASN A 112 0.49 14.30 -25.15
C ASN A 112 -0.94 13.74 -25.02
N LYS A 113 -1.73 13.73 -26.10
CA LYS A 113 -3.13 13.26 -26.08
C LYS A 113 -3.28 11.87 -25.47
N LYS A 114 -2.42 10.92 -25.82
CA LYS A 114 -2.46 9.55 -25.30
C LYS A 114 -2.27 9.49 -23.79
N ASN A 115 -1.36 10.29 -23.24
CA ASN A 115 -1.10 10.33 -21.79
C ASN A 115 -2.30 10.95 -21.05
N CYS A 116 -2.81 12.08 -21.54
CA CYS A 116 -3.99 12.73 -20.96
C CYS A 116 -5.26 11.85 -21.04
N GLN A 117 -5.41 11.05 -22.11
CA GLN A 117 -6.48 10.06 -22.24
C GLN A 117 -6.33 8.93 -21.21
N TRP A 118 -5.10 8.43 -21.01
CA TRP A 118 -4.80 7.41 -20.01
C TRP A 118 -5.14 7.86 -18.59
N HIS A 119 -4.71 9.07 -18.19
CA HIS A 119 -5.06 9.65 -16.90
C HIS A 119 -6.57 9.80 -16.69
N SER A 120 -7.30 10.24 -17.73
CA SER A 120 -8.76 10.38 -17.67
C SER A 120 -9.45 9.02 -17.46
N ASN A 121 -8.97 7.98 -18.13
CA ASN A 121 -9.48 6.61 -17.97
C ASN A 121 -9.22 6.05 -16.56
N ILE A 122 -8.07 6.35 -15.95
CA ILE A 122 -7.79 5.97 -14.56
C ILE A 122 -8.84 6.57 -13.63
N ARG A 123 -9.08 7.89 -13.71
CA ARG A 123 -10.06 8.57 -12.84
C ARG A 123 -11.49 8.05 -13.03
N ILE A 124 -11.87 7.71 -14.26
CA ILE A 124 -13.17 7.06 -14.54
C ILE A 124 -13.24 5.67 -13.88
N ASN A 125 -12.17 4.89 -13.96
CA ASN A 125 -12.12 3.55 -13.37
C ASN A 125 -12.11 3.61 -11.83
N GLU A 126 -11.44 4.59 -11.23
CA GLU A 126 -11.51 4.87 -9.78
C GLU A 126 -12.94 5.20 -9.35
N LEU A 127 -13.63 6.09 -10.07
CA LEU A 127 -15.04 6.41 -9.81
C LEU A 127 -15.93 5.17 -9.91
N ARG A 128 -15.78 4.35 -10.96
CA ARG A 128 -16.53 3.10 -11.12
C ARG A 128 -16.26 2.12 -9.96
N ALA A 129 -15.00 1.97 -9.58
CA ALA A 129 -14.60 1.09 -8.48
C ALA A 129 -15.18 1.58 -7.14
N TYR A 130 -15.24 2.90 -6.93
CA TYR A 130 -15.84 3.53 -5.75
C TYR A 130 -17.36 3.33 -5.71
N VAL A 131 -18.06 3.71 -6.78
CA VAL A 131 -19.51 3.57 -6.91
C VAL A 131 -19.94 2.13 -6.72
N ARG A 132 -19.27 1.17 -7.37
CA ARG A 132 -19.55 -0.26 -7.20
C ARG A 132 -19.33 -0.73 -5.77
N HIS A 133 -18.23 -0.33 -5.15
CA HIS A 133 -17.88 -0.79 -3.81
C HIS A 133 -18.87 -0.30 -2.74
N PHE A 134 -19.37 0.93 -2.87
CA PHE A 134 -20.35 1.50 -1.95
C PHE A 134 -21.80 1.32 -2.43
N ASN A 135 -22.04 0.47 -3.43
CA ASN A 135 -23.35 0.22 -4.04
C ASN A 135 -24.14 1.51 -4.37
N LEU A 136 -23.45 2.50 -4.95
CA LEU A 136 -24.03 3.80 -5.28
C LEU A 136 -24.59 3.80 -6.70
N LYS A 137 -25.51 4.73 -6.99
CA LYS A 137 -25.91 5.03 -8.37
C LYS A 137 -24.76 5.74 -9.10
N MET A 138 -24.40 5.21 -10.27
CA MET A 138 -23.39 5.82 -11.15
C MET A 138 -23.88 7.19 -11.64
N PRO A 139 -23.09 8.26 -11.50
CA PRO A 139 -23.44 9.55 -12.06
C PRO A 139 -23.37 9.52 -13.59
N SER A 140 -24.16 10.38 -14.24
CA SER A 140 -24.08 10.56 -15.69
C SER A 140 -22.70 11.07 -16.09
N LEU A 141 -22.08 10.40 -17.06
CA LEU A 141 -20.84 10.82 -17.70
C LEU A 141 -21.09 11.48 -19.06
N LYS A 142 -22.32 11.96 -19.32
CA LYS A 142 -22.68 12.62 -20.59
C LYS A 142 -21.77 13.86 -20.78
N GLY A 143 -21.11 13.94 -21.94
CA GLY A 143 -20.09 14.96 -22.22
C GLY A 143 -18.68 14.66 -21.67
N LEU A 144 -18.51 13.56 -20.93
CA LEU A 144 -17.24 13.08 -20.35
C LEU A 144 -16.88 11.67 -20.85
N SER A 145 -17.47 11.27 -21.98
CA SER A 145 -17.34 9.95 -22.59
C SER A 145 -16.43 10.01 -23.81
N LEU A 146 -15.34 9.23 -23.80
CA LEU A 146 -14.41 9.02 -24.92
C LEU A 146 -14.99 8.12 -26.04
N ASN A 147 -16.30 8.11 -26.27
CA ASN A 147 -16.93 7.30 -27.33
C ASN A 147 -16.66 7.81 -28.76
N THR A 148 -15.69 8.69 -28.97
CA THR A 148 -15.22 9.17 -30.28
C THR A 148 -13.82 8.65 -30.63
N VAL A 149 -13.60 7.34 -30.49
CA VAL A 149 -12.68 6.64 -31.40
C VAL A 149 -13.36 5.34 -31.83
N ARG A 150 -14.20 5.44 -32.86
CA ARG A 150 -14.60 4.28 -33.66
C ARG A 150 -13.40 3.89 -34.52
N ALA A 151 -12.89 2.67 -34.34
CA ALA A 151 -12.28 1.89 -35.41
C ALA A 151 -12.49 0.41 -35.07
N LYS A 152 -13.51 -0.20 -35.69
CA LYS A 152 -13.79 -1.64 -35.55
C LYS A 152 -12.77 -2.49 -36.33
N ASP A 153 -12.05 -1.91 -37.27
CA ASP A 153 -11.05 -2.62 -38.09
C ASP A 153 -9.66 -2.69 -37.43
N ASP A 154 -9.38 -1.82 -36.45
CA ASP A 154 -8.13 -1.86 -35.67
C ASP A 154 -8.14 -2.91 -34.54
N LEU A 155 -9.31 -3.42 -34.14
CA LEU A 155 -9.44 -4.40 -33.06
C LEU A 155 -8.86 -5.76 -33.43
N LYS A 156 -8.97 -6.19 -34.70
CA LYS A 156 -8.45 -7.50 -35.15
C LYS A 156 -6.92 -7.49 -35.23
N GLN A 157 -6.32 -6.41 -35.74
CA GLN A 157 -4.87 -6.19 -35.66
C GLN A 157 -4.38 -5.96 -34.22
N PHE A 158 -5.20 -5.37 -33.35
CA PHE A 158 -4.91 -5.20 -31.93
C PHE A 158 -4.87 -6.54 -31.17
N TYR A 159 -5.75 -7.50 -31.48
CA TYR A 159 -5.70 -8.84 -30.87
C TYR A 159 -4.56 -9.71 -31.41
N GLN A 160 -4.25 -9.63 -32.72
CA GLN A 160 -3.11 -10.34 -33.31
C GLN A 160 -1.76 -9.81 -32.77
N LYS A 161 -1.58 -8.47 -32.69
CA LYS A 161 -0.41 -7.87 -32.01
C LYS A 161 -0.38 -8.14 -30.51
N ARG A 162 -1.49 -8.56 -29.89
CA ARG A 162 -1.57 -8.90 -28.46
C ARG A 162 -1.16 -10.35 -28.20
N SER A 163 -1.35 -11.30 -29.12
CA SER A 163 -0.80 -12.66 -28.95
C SER A 163 0.73 -12.64 -29.02
N ASP A 164 1.30 -11.87 -29.95
CA ASP A 164 2.76 -11.73 -30.08
C ASP A 164 3.32 -10.90 -28.91
N LYS A 165 2.61 -9.84 -28.48
CA LYS A 165 2.94 -9.14 -27.24
C LYS A 165 2.78 -9.96 -25.97
N VAL A 166 1.94 -10.99 -25.92
CA VAL A 166 1.81 -11.85 -24.73
C VAL A 166 3.03 -12.76 -24.61
N TYR A 167 3.58 -13.23 -25.73
CA TYR A 167 4.86 -13.94 -25.77
C TYR A 167 6.03 -13.01 -25.37
N ASP A 168 6.09 -11.81 -25.95
CA ASP A 168 7.07 -10.78 -25.56
C ASP A 168 6.88 -10.32 -24.12
N GLN A 169 5.65 -10.22 -23.61
CA GLN A 169 5.35 -9.84 -22.22
C GLN A 169 5.73 -10.93 -21.24
N ALA A 170 5.57 -12.21 -21.58
CA ALA A 170 6.04 -13.31 -20.74
C ALA A 170 7.57 -13.33 -20.70
N HIS A 171 8.22 -13.12 -21.84
CA HIS A 171 9.68 -13.02 -21.92
C HIS A 171 10.21 -11.76 -21.19
N LEU A 172 9.57 -10.59 -21.35
CA LEU A 172 9.89 -9.38 -20.58
C LEU A 172 9.57 -9.56 -19.10
N ALA A 173 8.49 -10.26 -18.73
CA ALA A 173 8.14 -10.54 -17.34
C ALA A 173 9.17 -11.45 -16.68
N ASN A 174 9.72 -12.43 -17.40
CA ASN A 174 10.81 -13.27 -16.89
C ASN A 174 12.12 -12.49 -16.73
N LYS A 175 12.53 -11.72 -17.76
CA LYS A 175 13.69 -10.82 -17.63
C LYS A 175 13.52 -9.77 -16.52
N ARG A 176 12.29 -9.28 -16.34
CA ARG A 176 11.92 -8.36 -15.27
C ARG A 176 11.97 -9.04 -13.91
N LEU A 177 11.51 -10.29 -13.80
CA LEU A 177 11.60 -11.05 -12.57
C LEU A 177 13.06 -11.24 -12.18
N ASP A 178 13.93 -11.60 -13.11
CA ASP A 178 15.37 -11.74 -12.86
C ASP A 178 16.02 -10.41 -12.43
N TYR A 179 15.69 -9.30 -13.11
CA TYR A 179 16.17 -7.97 -12.74
C TYR A 179 15.70 -7.57 -11.33
N ILE A 180 14.40 -7.72 -11.04
CA ILE A 180 13.83 -7.45 -9.72
C ILE A 180 14.45 -8.34 -8.64
N LEU A 181 14.72 -9.62 -8.93
CA LEU A 181 15.36 -10.54 -8.00
C LEU A 181 16.80 -10.11 -7.70
N THR A 182 17.53 -9.65 -8.71
CA THR A 182 18.93 -9.21 -8.59
C THR A 182 19.01 -7.90 -7.80
N GLU A 183 18.21 -6.89 -8.16
CA GLU A 183 18.17 -5.63 -7.44
C GLU A 183 17.67 -5.80 -6.00
N ASN A 184 16.69 -6.69 -5.77
CA ASN A 184 16.27 -7.01 -4.40
C ASN A 184 17.38 -7.66 -3.58
N ALA A 185 18.29 -8.44 -4.17
CA ALA A 185 19.40 -9.02 -3.44
C ALA A 185 20.40 -7.94 -2.97
N ASN A 186 20.68 -6.95 -3.83
CA ASN A 186 21.51 -5.80 -3.48
C ASN A 186 20.86 -4.94 -2.39
N LEU A 187 19.56 -4.65 -2.54
CA LEU A 187 18.78 -3.90 -1.57
C LEU A 187 18.63 -4.64 -0.24
N GLU A 188 18.60 -5.97 -0.25
CA GLU A 188 18.57 -6.79 0.96
C GLU A 188 19.89 -6.64 1.74
N GLN A 189 21.03 -6.63 1.06
CA GLN A 189 22.31 -6.33 1.69
C GLN A 189 22.35 -4.90 2.24
N ASP A 190 21.92 -3.92 1.46
CA ASP A 190 21.85 -2.53 1.88
C ASP A 190 20.95 -2.33 3.11
N TRP A 191 19.79 -2.99 3.14
CA TRP A 191 18.89 -3.00 4.30
C TRP A 191 19.55 -3.60 5.55
N ILE A 192 20.20 -4.76 5.39
CA ILE A 192 20.94 -5.44 6.47
C ILE A 192 22.05 -4.54 7.01
N ASN A 193 22.73 -3.81 6.12
CA ASN A 193 23.81 -2.87 6.45
C ASN A 193 23.32 -1.54 7.03
N GLY A 194 22.01 -1.38 7.24
CA GLY A 194 21.45 -0.23 7.92
C GLY A 194 21.00 0.91 7.00
N LYS A 195 21.11 0.77 5.67
CA LYS A 195 20.55 1.78 4.76
C LYS A 195 19.02 1.80 4.90
N THR A 196 18.47 3.00 5.07
CA THR A 196 17.03 3.24 5.26
C THR A 196 16.39 3.86 4.03
N ASP A 197 17.20 4.56 3.23
CA ASP A 197 16.80 5.14 1.95
C ASP A 197 16.88 4.08 0.86
N LEU A 198 15.97 3.11 0.96
CA LEU A 198 15.74 2.13 -0.08
C LEU A 198 14.78 2.81 -1.06
N THR A 199 15.32 3.77 -1.80
CA THR A 199 14.59 4.43 -2.87
C THR A 199 14.11 3.38 -3.87
N SER A 200 13.02 3.73 -4.54
CA SER A 200 12.40 2.93 -5.58
C SER A 200 13.43 2.29 -6.51
N ILE A 201 13.25 1.00 -6.81
CA ILE A 201 13.93 0.44 -7.97
C ILE A 201 13.29 1.13 -9.17
N GLN A 202 14.11 1.78 -9.99
CA GLN A 202 13.61 2.38 -11.22
C GLN A 202 13.43 1.25 -12.24
N ASP A 203 12.20 0.77 -12.40
CA ASP A 203 11.88 -0.19 -13.45
C ASP A 203 11.87 0.54 -14.79
N PRO A 204 12.69 0.13 -15.77
CA PRO A 204 12.69 0.75 -17.09
C PRO A 204 11.32 0.69 -17.79
N LEU A 205 10.40 -0.18 -17.36
CA LEU A 205 9.12 -0.43 -18.01
C LEU A 205 7.91 0.18 -17.27
N VAL A 206 7.98 0.41 -15.96
CA VAL A 206 6.85 0.93 -15.17
C VAL A 206 7.19 2.07 -14.21
N GLY A 207 8.44 2.54 -14.21
CA GLY A 207 8.92 3.56 -13.29
C GLY A 207 9.18 3.02 -11.89
N ASP A 208 9.00 3.86 -10.88
CA ASP A 208 9.35 3.54 -9.49
C ASP A 208 8.59 2.33 -8.94
N ILE A 209 9.28 1.22 -8.68
CA ILE A 209 8.76 0.10 -7.90
C ILE A 209 9.28 0.16 -6.47
N ARG A 210 8.43 -0.19 -5.51
CA ARG A 210 8.88 -0.37 -4.13
C ARG A 210 9.89 -1.52 -4.07
N PRO A 211 11.07 -1.32 -3.47
CA PRO A 211 11.98 -2.42 -3.22
C PRO A 211 11.35 -3.40 -2.22
N PHE A 212 11.71 -4.68 -2.36
CA PHE A 212 11.24 -5.85 -1.63
C PHE A 212 9.87 -6.42 -2.04
N ILE A 213 9.89 -7.64 -2.61
CA ILE A 213 8.69 -8.47 -2.84
C ILE A 213 8.03 -8.91 -1.50
N GLY A 214 8.69 -8.74 -0.35
CA GLY A 214 8.18 -9.11 0.97
C GLY A 214 8.78 -8.35 2.15
N VAL A 215 8.34 -8.68 3.36
CA VAL A 215 8.87 -8.08 4.60
C VAL A 215 10.26 -8.66 4.91
N ARG A 216 11.24 -7.79 5.19
CA ARG A 216 12.57 -8.17 5.72
C ARG A 216 12.76 -7.63 7.12
N LEU A 217 13.63 -8.27 7.88
CA LEU A 217 13.95 -8.01 9.28
C LEU A 217 15.42 -7.62 9.43
N ARG A 218 15.71 -6.71 10.35
CA ARG A 218 17.07 -6.44 10.80
C ARG A 218 17.12 -6.13 12.28
N LYS A 219 18.29 -6.27 12.88
CA LYS A 219 18.54 -5.81 14.25
C LYS A 219 18.97 -4.35 14.22
N VAL A 220 18.29 -3.50 14.99
CA VAL A 220 18.68 -2.12 15.26
C VAL A 220 18.79 -1.95 16.77
N GLY A 221 20.03 -1.87 17.28
CA GLY A 221 20.30 -1.81 18.72
C GLY A 221 19.68 -3.00 19.48
N LYS A 222 18.71 -2.72 20.36
CA LYS A 222 17.98 -3.73 21.17
C LYS A 222 16.63 -4.15 20.58
N GLN A 223 16.37 -3.80 19.33
CA GLN A 223 15.10 -4.04 18.64
C GLN A 223 15.32 -4.78 17.31
N ILE A 224 14.26 -5.44 16.86
CA ILE A 224 14.14 -5.94 15.49
C ILE A 224 13.22 -4.99 14.74
N GLU A 225 13.65 -4.52 13.58
CA GLU A 225 12.91 -3.63 12.69
C GLU A 225 12.55 -4.38 11.40
N THR A 226 11.36 -4.09 10.87
CA THR A 226 10.88 -4.58 9.57
C THR A 226 11.07 -3.53 8.48
N THR A 227 11.15 -3.93 7.21
CA THR A 227 11.16 -2.99 6.06
C THR A 227 9.90 -2.12 5.95
N LEU A 228 8.82 -2.48 6.64
CA LEU A 228 7.60 -1.67 6.73
C LEU A 228 7.58 -0.77 7.97
N GLY A 229 8.70 -0.66 8.69
CA GLY A 229 8.91 0.26 9.80
C GLY A 229 8.23 -0.14 11.12
N ALA A 230 7.74 -1.38 11.23
CA ALA A 230 7.37 -1.97 12.52
C ALA A 230 8.62 -2.43 13.28
N PHE A 231 8.64 -2.24 14.60
CA PHE A 231 9.74 -2.66 15.45
C PHE A 231 9.27 -3.35 16.73
N VAL A 232 10.06 -4.30 17.21
CA VAL A 232 9.79 -5.08 18.42
C VAL A 232 11.06 -5.31 19.25
N PRO A 233 10.98 -5.42 20.58
CA PRO A 233 12.15 -5.73 21.40
C PRO A 233 12.75 -7.10 21.07
N ILE A 234 14.08 -7.18 20.95
CA ILE A 234 14.80 -8.40 20.56
C ILE A 234 14.51 -9.60 21.48
N ARG A 235 14.38 -9.35 22.79
CA ARG A 235 14.05 -10.38 23.78
C ARG A 235 12.69 -11.01 23.50
N LYS A 236 11.69 -10.21 23.10
CA LYS A 236 10.36 -10.72 22.77
C LYS A 236 10.36 -11.46 21.44
N ALA A 237 11.13 -10.99 20.46
CA ALA A 237 11.30 -11.67 19.18
C ALA A 237 11.93 -13.07 19.37
N LYS A 238 12.95 -13.19 20.24
CA LYS A 238 13.57 -14.48 20.57
C LYS A 238 12.58 -15.46 21.23
N LEU A 239 11.72 -14.97 22.14
CA LEU A 239 10.68 -15.81 22.75
C LEU A 239 9.70 -16.36 21.72
N LEU A 240 9.24 -15.52 20.79
CA LEU A 240 8.36 -15.95 19.70
C LEU A 240 9.06 -16.96 18.79
N TYR A 241 10.32 -16.71 18.41
CA TYR A 241 11.10 -17.65 17.60
C TYR A 241 11.24 -19.01 18.28
N ASN A 242 11.56 -19.06 19.57
CA ASN A 242 11.67 -20.31 20.31
C ASN A 242 10.35 -21.08 20.35
N ALA A 243 9.21 -20.39 20.48
CA ALA A 243 7.90 -21.02 20.42
C ALA A 243 7.61 -21.61 19.02
N ILE A 244 7.93 -20.86 17.95
CA ILE A 244 7.82 -21.32 16.56
C ILE A 244 8.72 -22.54 16.32
N LYS A 245 9.98 -22.49 16.76
CA LYS A 245 10.97 -23.58 16.62
C LYS A 245 10.54 -24.84 17.36
N ALA A 246 9.90 -24.70 18.52
CA ALA A 246 9.35 -25.80 19.30
C ALA A 246 8.00 -26.34 18.77
N GLY A 247 7.50 -25.83 17.63
CA GLY A 247 6.23 -26.28 17.06
C GLY A 247 5.00 -25.89 17.89
N LYS A 248 5.12 -24.94 18.82
CA LYS A 248 3.98 -24.50 19.65
C LYS A 248 3.03 -23.65 18.82
N GLY A 249 1.73 -23.76 19.08
CA GLY A 249 0.73 -22.85 18.53
C GLY A 249 1.00 -21.42 19.00
N VAL A 250 1.31 -20.52 18.08
CA VAL A 250 1.66 -19.11 18.38
C VAL A 250 0.54 -18.12 18.06
N ALA A 251 -0.61 -18.59 17.57
CA ALA A 251 -1.77 -17.72 17.36
C ALA A 251 -2.19 -17.06 18.69
N GLY A 252 -2.48 -15.76 18.65
CA GLY A 252 -2.77 -14.94 19.82
C GLY A 252 -1.54 -14.47 20.60
N PHE A 253 -0.33 -14.93 20.27
CA PHE A 253 0.90 -14.47 20.93
C PHE A 253 1.11 -12.98 20.69
N LYS A 254 1.36 -12.21 21.76
CA LYS A 254 1.55 -10.76 21.68
C LYS A 254 3.02 -10.37 21.77
N ILE A 255 3.47 -9.59 20.80
CA ILE A 255 4.82 -9.02 20.76
C ILE A 255 4.74 -7.51 20.55
N GLY A 256 5.01 -6.75 21.61
CA GLY A 256 4.77 -5.30 21.59
C GLY A 256 3.27 -5.01 21.47
N TYR A 257 2.87 -4.35 20.38
CA TYR A 257 1.46 -4.03 20.05
C TYR A 257 0.88 -4.95 18.97
N TYR A 258 1.69 -5.90 18.49
CA TYR A 258 1.30 -6.79 17.42
C TYR A 258 0.83 -8.12 18.01
N THR A 259 -0.21 -8.67 17.41
CA THR A 259 -0.74 -10.00 17.75
C THR A 259 -0.47 -10.92 16.58
N VAL A 260 0.04 -12.11 16.87
CA VAL A 260 0.24 -13.16 15.88
C VAL A 260 -1.12 -13.76 15.53
N ASP A 261 -1.46 -13.76 14.25
CA ASP A 261 -2.70 -14.35 13.76
C ASP A 261 -2.50 -15.84 13.45
N SER A 262 -1.40 -16.18 12.77
CA SER A 262 -1.11 -17.56 12.38
C SER A 262 0.37 -17.77 12.01
N MET A 263 0.79 -19.03 11.94
CA MET A 263 2.11 -19.45 11.47
C MET A 263 1.98 -20.64 10.52
N ASN A 264 1.67 -20.37 9.25
CA ASN A 264 1.45 -21.38 8.20
C ASN A 264 2.38 -21.08 7.00
N GLY A 265 3.64 -21.50 7.09
CA GLY A 265 4.70 -21.17 6.11
C GLY A 265 5.21 -19.72 6.16
N ALA A 266 4.35 -18.78 6.57
CA ALA A 266 4.68 -17.40 6.93
C ALA A 266 4.05 -17.03 8.28
N LEU A 267 4.75 -16.18 9.03
CA LEU A 267 4.24 -15.59 10.26
C LEU A 267 3.35 -14.40 9.89
N LYS A 268 2.06 -14.55 10.20
CA LYS A 268 1.08 -13.45 10.07
C LYS A 268 0.99 -12.73 11.39
N ILE A 269 1.34 -11.45 11.41
CA ILE A 269 1.44 -10.67 12.63
C ILE A 269 1.07 -9.20 12.41
N GLY A 270 -0.06 -8.78 12.98
CA GLY A 270 -0.63 -7.46 12.70
C GLY A 270 -0.90 -7.28 11.20
N CYS A 271 -0.24 -6.32 10.56
CA CYS A 271 -0.35 -6.05 9.13
C CYS A 271 0.74 -6.71 8.26
N HIS A 272 1.57 -7.59 8.83
CA HIS A 272 2.73 -8.17 8.15
C HIS A 272 2.53 -9.67 7.87
N ASP A 273 2.96 -10.09 6.69
CA ASP A 273 3.23 -11.48 6.35
C ASP A 273 4.75 -11.65 6.21
N ILE A 274 5.38 -12.32 7.18
CA ILE A 274 6.84 -12.52 7.24
C ILE A 274 7.16 -13.97 6.86
N PRO A 275 7.86 -14.24 5.74
CA PRO A 275 8.19 -15.61 5.33
C PRO A 275 9.03 -16.34 6.39
N ARG A 276 8.80 -17.65 6.60
CA ARG A 276 9.60 -18.46 7.53
C ARG A 276 11.10 -18.37 7.26
N LYS A 277 11.50 -18.43 5.98
CA LYS A 277 12.90 -18.27 5.56
C LYS A 277 13.56 -17.00 6.10
N GLU A 278 12.81 -15.90 6.16
CA GLU A 278 13.33 -14.63 6.69
C GLU A 278 13.49 -14.65 8.21
N ILE A 279 12.57 -15.30 8.92
CA ILE A 279 12.66 -15.51 10.38
C ILE A 279 13.89 -16.35 10.71
N ASP A 280 14.10 -17.45 9.97
CA ASP A 280 15.21 -18.36 10.17
C ASP A 280 16.55 -17.68 9.83
N ARG A 281 16.59 -16.87 8.75
CA ARG A 281 17.77 -16.05 8.38
C ARG A 281 18.16 -15.10 9.52
N LEU A 282 17.19 -14.36 10.08
CA LEU A 282 17.44 -13.45 11.19
C LEU A 282 17.93 -14.23 12.43
N ALA A 283 17.28 -15.34 12.77
CA ALA A 283 17.65 -16.17 13.91
C ALA A 283 19.10 -16.68 13.79
N LEU A 284 19.49 -17.15 12.60
CA LEU A 284 20.86 -17.57 12.31
C LEU A 284 21.86 -16.41 12.53
N SER A 285 21.57 -15.22 12.01
CA SER A 285 22.46 -14.04 12.19
C SER A 285 22.59 -13.57 13.65
N LEU A 286 21.64 -13.95 14.51
CA LEU A 286 21.60 -13.57 15.92
C LEU A 286 22.03 -14.70 16.87
N GLY A 287 22.37 -15.88 16.34
CA GLY A 287 22.76 -17.06 17.12
C GLY A 287 21.64 -17.59 18.02
N TRP A 288 20.43 -17.77 17.47
CA TRP A 288 19.25 -18.28 18.19
C TRP A 288 18.94 -19.77 17.93
#